data_AF-A0A7T5RK01-F1
#
_entry.id   AF-A0A7T5RK01-F1
#
_cell.length_a   1.000
_cell.length_b   1.000
_cell.length_c   1.000
_cell.angle_alpha   90.00
_cell.angle_beta   90.00
_cell.angle_gamma   90.00
#
_symmetry.space_group_name_H-M   'P 1'
#
loop_
_entity.id
_entity.type
_entity.pdbx_description
1 polymer ?
#
loop_
_entity_poly.entity_id
_entity_poly.type
_entity_poly.pdbx_seq_one_letter_code
_entity_poly.pdbx_strand_id
1 'polypeptide(L)'
;MFILRSQRGWAALTVTMITVIVSLTIIGGFAFFSFQEVNTSRVFNRSLGAKYIAEGGLEDVIYRLVSGKQVGGSETLIVGNGTSTTTVTTLGSQRTIRSEGKLGRSQKNLEALIEIASSADVPLLYGAQVGAGGLEMMSNSTVKGSVYSNGHIIGTTNSTITGNAVAAGTSKIDKGVVNGNAQANLITASVVDGYASSTTLIDASVIGLGAHANELKASLINGDGYYQIIDPDTLILGQQFPNTPPPSNPAPVPLSVSDATVTQWKQEAQVIGTVASGSCSQDWSPPTNPYTLNGGVIETNLLLDNNQVLVLKGIVWVKCNVTIDNGSTVRLDSSFGDKSGVLMSDGWMHIKNNGLFQGSGTAGSFLMLLTTASGGGHHDSVIDLHNNATGAIFYASSGMIYLHNNVTATSLVGYKVHLENGATVEYNGNLVNTKFSSGSVGGADLKYWKEVE
;
A
#
# COMPACT_ATOMS: atom_id res chain seq x y z
N MET A 1 23.88 19.59 116.16
CA MET A 1 24.03 18.22 115.65
C MET A 1 23.13 18.08 114.41
N PHE A 2 23.64 18.39 113.22
CA PHE A 2 22.90 18.22 111.96
C PHE A 2 23.22 16.83 111.41
N ILE A 3 22.24 15.92 111.45
CA ILE A 3 22.34 14.60 110.85
C ILE A 3 22.05 14.76 109.35
N LEU A 4 23.10 14.77 108.53
CA LEU A 4 22.98 14.68 107.07
C LEU A 4 22.57 13.23 106.71
N ARG A 5 21.27 13.00 106.50
CA ARG A 5 20.77 11.73 105.93
C ARG A 5 21.15 11.66 104.44
N SER A 6 21.95 10.67 104.08
CA SER A 6 22.31 10.38 102.68
C SER A 6 21.09 9.92 101.88
N GLN A 7 20.53 10.80 101.03
CA GLN A 7 19.47 10.47 100.04
C GLN A 7 19.99 9.79 98.76
N ARG A 8 21.17 9.17 98.81
CA ARG A 8 21.83 8.58 97.63
C ARG A 8 20.99 7.50 96.92
N GLY A 9 20.13 6.77 97.65
CA GLY A 9 19.26 5.74 97.07
C GLY A 9 18.08 6.28 96.25
N TRP A 10 17.43 7.35 96.70
CA TRP A 10 16.30 7.96 95.98
C TRP A 10 16.78 8.73 94.75
N ALA A 11 17.93 9.41 94.85
CA ALA A 11 18.57 10.04 93.70
C ALA A 11 18.98 9.01 92.63
N ALA A 12 19.54 7.86 93.03
CA ALA A 12 19.89 6.78 92.11
C ALA A 12 18.65 6.18 91.41
N LEU A 13 17.53 6.02 92.12
CA LEU A 13 16.30 5.46 91.57
C LEU A 13 15.63 6.43 90.55
N THR A 14 15.57 7.72 90.87
CA THR A 14 15.03 8.75 89.96
C THR A 14 15.89 8.91 88.70
N VAL A 15 17.23 8.92 88.83
CA VAL A 15 18.14 8.96 87.68
C VAL A 15 17.99 7.72 86.81
N THR A 16 17.85 6.54 87.41
CA THR A 16 17.62 5.28 86.67
C THR A 16 16.29 5.32 85.94
N MET A 17 15.22 5.80 86.58
CA MET A 17 13.89 5.90 85.97
C MET A 17 13.86 6.89 84.80
N ILE A 18 14.50 8.06 84.93
CA ILE A 18 14.64 9.03 83.84
C ILE A 18 15.47 8.42 82.71
N THR A 19 16.58 7.74 83.02
CA THR A 19 17.44 7.09 82.02
C THR A 19 16.67 6.02 81.26
N VAL A 20 15.85 5.21 81.93
CA VAL A 20 14.99 4.19 81.30
C VAL A 20 13.94 4.85 80.40
N ILE A 21 13.27 5.92 80.85
CA ILE A 21 12.26 6.62 80.04
C ILE A 21 12.90 7.21 78.78
N VAL A 22 14.01 7.94 78.93
CA VAL A 22 14.75 8.53 77.79
C VAL A 22 15.22 7.43 76.83
N SER A 23 15.75 6.32 77.36
CA SER A 23 16.18 5.18 76.54
C SER A 23 15.00 4.55 75.79
N LEU A 24 13.84 4.37 76.42
CA LEU A 24 12.64 3.82 75.77
C LEU A 24 12.09 4.77 74.70
N THR A 25 12.12 6.09 74.92
CA THR A 25 11.72 7.06 73.91
C THR A 25 12.64 7.02 72.70
N ILE A 26 13.96 6.90 72.91
CA ILE A 26 14.96 6.77 71.83
C ILE A 26 14.74 5.45 71.07
N ILE A 27 14.60 4.32 71.77
CA ILE A 27 14.36 3.01 71.16
C ILE A 27 13.04 2.99 70.37
N GLY A 28 11.97 3.55 70.94
CA GLY A 28 10.67 3.66 70.26
C GLY A 28 10.74 4.52 69.00
N GLY A 29 11.48 5.64 69.05
CA GLY A 29 11.74 6.48 67.89
C GLY A 29 12.47 5.73 66.78
N PHE A 30 13.56 5.03 67.09
CA PHE A 30 14.30 4.22 66.11
C PHE A 30 13.46 3.07 65.54
N ALA A 31 12.67 2.39 66.37
CA ALA A 31 11.77 1.32 65.90
C ALA A 31 10.71 1.87 64.93
N PHE A 32 10.09 3.01 65.24
CA PHE A 32 9.11 3.66 64.37
C PHE A 32 9.69 4.01 63.00
N PHE A 33 10.86 4.68 62.96
CA PHE A 33 11.54 5.01 61.71
C PHE A 33 11.95 3.75 60.93
N SER A 34 12.45 2.72 61.61
CA SER A 34 12.82 1.47 60.96
C SER A 34 11.61 0.76 60.33
N PHE A 35 10.45 0.74 60.99
CA PHE A 35 9.24 0.17 60.41
C PHE A 35 8.73 0.97 59.22
N GLN A 36 8.81 2.30 59.28
CA GLN A 36 8.43 3.17 58.17
C GLN A 36 9.34 2.94 56.96
N GLU A 37 10.65 2.79 57.18
CA GLU A 37 11.63 2.49 56.15
C GLU A 37 11.38 1.11 55.50
N VAL A 38 11.12 0.08 56.31
CA VAL A 38 10.79 -1.27 55.81
C VAL A 38 9.52 -1.25 54.95
N ASN A 39 8.49 -0.52 55.37
CA ASN A 39 7.25 -0.40 54.58
C ASN A 39 7.48 0.37 53.28
N THR A 40 8.22 1.48 53.32
CA THR A 40 8.57 2.28 52.14
C THR A 40 9.39 1.44 51.15
N SER A 41 10.39 0.72 51.64
CA SER A 41 11.22 -0.19 50.84
C SER A 41 10.40 -1.34 50.25
N ARG A 42 9.46 -1.92 51.00
CA ARG A 42 8.56 -2.97 50.46
C ARG A 42 7.64 -2.43 49.37
N VAL A 43 7.08 -1.24 49.54
CA VAL A 43 6.23 -0.59 48.51
C VAL A 43 7.05 -0.25 47.28
N PHE A 44 8.27 0.27 47.45
CA PHE A 44 9.20 0.55 46.37
C PHE A 44 9.54 -0.71 45.57
N ASN A 45 9.92 -1.81 46.24
CA ASN A 45 10.20 -3.08 45.58
C ASN A 45 9.00 -3.66 44.83
N ARG A 46 7.78 -3.55 45.41
CA ARG A 46 6.55 -3.98 44.72
C ARG A 46 6.24 -3.10 43.51
N SER A 47 6.51 -1.80 43.59
CA SER A 47 6.36 -0.86 42.49
C SER A 47 7.32 -1.16 41.35
N LEU A 48 8.59 -1.47 41.64
CA LEU A 48 9.56 -1.96 40.67
C LEU A 48 9.11 -3.28 40.03
N GLY A 49 8.62 -4.23 40.84
CA GLY A 49 8.07 -5.49 40.33
C GLY A 49 6.91 -5.28 39.36
N ALA A 50 5.97 -4.40 39.69
CA ALA A 50 4.86 -4.03 38.80
C ALA A 50 5.34 -3.42 37.47
N LYS A 51 6.42 -2.60 37.51
CA LYS A 51 7.04 -2.05 36.29
C LYS A 51 7.62 -3.15 35.40
N TYR A 52 8.42 -4.06 35.94
CA TYR A 52 8.99 -5.16 35.14
C TYR A 52 7.93 -6.10 34.57
N ILE A 53 6.81 -6.29 35.28
CA ILE A 53 5.66 -7.02 34.76
C ILE A 53 5.05 -6.29 33.57
N ALA A 54 4.86 -4.96 33.67
CA ALA A 54 4.38 -4.13 32.57
C ALA A 54 5.33 -4.19 31.36
N GLU A 55 6.65 -4.12 31.58
CA GLU A 55 7.66 -4.27 30.52
C GLU A 55 7.55 -5.64 29.84
N GLY A 56 7.42 -6.72 30.62
CA GLY A 56 7.27 -8.07 30.08
C GLY A 56 6.05 -8.23 29.16
N GLY A 57 4.90 -7.66 29.53
CA GLY A 57 3.73 -7.66 28.65
C GLY A 57 3.90 -6.78 27.41
N LEU A 58 4.55 -5.62 27.56
CA LEU A 58 4.81 -4.68 26.46
C LEU A 58 5.72 -5.30 25.40
N GLU A 59 6.85 -5.87 25.83
CA GLU A 59 7.84 -6.50 24.95
C GLU A 59 7.29 -7.75 24.25
N ASP A 60 6.50 -8.57 24.95
CA ASP A 60 5.84 -9.73 24.34
C ASP A 60 4.91 -9.32 23.19
N VAL A 61 4.07 -8.30 23.41
CA VAL A 61 3.17 -7.80 22.37
C VAL A 61 3.95 -7.17 21.22
N ILE A 62 4.97 -6.34 21.50
CA ILE A 62 5.82 -5.75 20.45
C ILE A 62 6.48 -6.86 19.62
N TYR A 63 7.06 -7.87 20.26
CA TYR A 63 7.66 -9.00 19.57
C TYR A 63 6.66 -9.76 18.70
N ARG A 64 5.45 -10.05 19.21
CA ARG A 64 4.40 -10.73 18.43
C ARG A 64 3.95 -9.89 17.24
N LEU A 65 3.76 -8.59 17.41
CA LEU A 65 3.40 -7.68 16.34
C LEU A 65 4.50 -7.58 15.26
N VAL A 66 5.77 -7.48 15.66
CA VAL A 66 6.93 -7.44 14.75
C VAL A 66 7.14 -8.77 14.00
N SER A 67 6.87 -9.90 14.67
CA SER A 67 7.01 -11.24 14.08
C SER A 67 5.76 -11.74 13.35
N GLY A 68 4.74 -10.89 13.17
CA GLY A 68 3.52 -11.23 12.43
C GLY A 68 2.60 -12.25 13.12
N LYS A 69 2.70 -12.39 14.45
CA LYS A 69 1.83 -13.25 15.25
C LYS A 69 0.55 -12.52 15.65
N GLN A 70 -0.53 -13.27 15.88
CA GLN A 70 -1.79 -12.68 16.30
C GLN A 70 -1.71 -12.09 17.71
N VAL A 71 -2.33 -10.92 17.87
CA VAL A 71 -2.52 -10.21 19.14
C VAL A 71 -3.95 -9.66 19.17
N GLY A 72 -4.67 -9.91 20.24
CA GLY A 72 -6.00 -9.36 20.51
C GLY A 72 -5.97 -7.89 20.91
N GLY A 73 -7.14 -7.22 20.85
CA GLY A 73 -7.25 -5.80 21.23
C GLY A 73 -6.97 -5.53 22.71
N SER A 74 -7.21 -6.52 23.58
CA SER A 74 -6.78 -6.52 24.98
C SER A 74 -6.48 -7.95 25.42
N GLU A 75 -5.35 -8.15 26.09
CA GLU A 75 -4.87 -9.47 26.55
C GLU A 75 -4.28 -9.35 27.96
N THR A 76 -4.26 -10.46 28.71
CA THR A 76 -3.63 -10.50 30.03
C THR A 76 -2.63 -11.64 30.09
N LEU A 77 -1.38 -11.31 30.41
CA LEU A 77 -0.27 -12.22 30.61
C LEU A 77 0.03 -12.36 32.11
N ILE A 78 0.20 -13.59 32.60
CA ILE A 78 0.69 -13.83 33.96
C ILE A 78 2.22 -13.82 33.92
N VAL A 79 2.83 -12.94 34.72
CA VAL A 79 4.29 -12.81 34.81
C VAL A 79 4.70 -13.05 36.26
N GLY A 80 5.14 -14.28 36.56
CA GLY A 80 5.41 -14.72 37.93
C GLY A 80 4.17 -14.64 38.81
N ASN A 81 4.21 -13.81 39.84
CA ASN A 81 3.11 -13.62 40.82
C ASN A 81 2.23 -12.39 40.54
N GLY A 82 2.40 -11.76 39.37
CA GLY A 82 1.60 -10.61 38.97
C GLY A 82 1.02 -10.80 37.56
N THR A 83 0.33 -9.77 37.10
CA THR A 83 -0.38 -9.80 35.80
C THR A 83 -0.05 -8.55 35.00
N SER A 84 0.14 -8.70 33.70
CA SER A 84 0.25 -7.61 32.75
C SER A 84 -0.96 -7.61 31.83
N THR A 85 -1.77 -6.55 31.84
CA THR A 85 -2.87 -6.38 30.89
C THR A 85 -2.43 -5.42 29.80
N THR A 86 -2.39 -5.89 28.55
CA THR A 86 -1.96 -5.11 27.39
C THR A 86 -3.15 -4.74 26.53
N THR A 87 -3.23 -3.51 26.05
CA THR A 87 -4.22 -3.04 25.09
C THR A 87 -3.51 -2.49 23.86
N VAL A 88 -3.97 -2.88 22.67
CA VAL A 88 -3.39 -2.45 21.40
C VAL A 88 -4.40 -1.61 20.63
N THR A 89 -4.06 -0.34 20.42
CA THR A 89 -4.82 0.56 19.55
C THR A 89 -4.10 0.67 18.21
N THR A 90 -4.82 0.44 17.12
CA THR A 90 -4.27 0.47 15.75
C THR A 90 -4.74 1.73 15.03
N LEU A 91 -3.80 2.46 14.44
CA LEU A 91 -4.07 3.59 13.53
C LEU A 91 -3.12 3.51 12.34
N GLY A 92 -3.59 3.06 11.17
CA GLY A 92 -2.73 2.84 10.00
C GLY A 92 -1.60 1.84 10.29
N SER A 93 -0.34 2.24 10.05
CA SER A 93 0.88 1.48 10.38
C SER A 93 1.26 1.56 11.86
N GLN A 94 0.69 2.48 12.64
CA GLN A 94 1.00 2.64 14.06
C GLN A 94 0.24 1.65 14.94
N ARG A 95 0.93 1.17 15.96
CA ARG A 95 0.36 0.41 17.06
C ARG A 95 0.76 1.12 18.35
N THR A 96 -0.23 1.63 19.08
CA THR A 96 -0.05 2.09 20.46
C THR A 96 -0.32 0.92 21.37
N ILE A 97 0.70 0.45 22.08
CA ILE A 97 0.59 -0.62 23.06
C ILE A 97 0.65 -0.01 24.45
N ARG A 98 -0.43 -0.14 25.21
CA ARG A 98 -0.46 0.20 26.64
C ARG A 98 -0.37 -1.09 27.44
N SER A 99 0.56 -1.17 28.38
CA SER A 99 0.76 -2.33 29.25
C SER A 99 0.59 -1.92 30.71
N GLU A 100 -0.35 -2.55 31.40
CA GLU A 100 -0.65 -2.36 32.81
C GLU A 100 -0.14 -3.53 33.63
N GLY A 101 0.98 -3.34 34.33
CA GLY A 101 1.56 -4.33 35.22
C GLY A 101 1.05 -4.19 36.65
N LYS A 102 0.54 -5.27 37.22
CA LYS A 102 0.01 -5.35 38.59
C LYS A 102 0.75 -6.37 39.43
N LEU A 103 1.17 -5.96 40.63
CA LEU A 103 1.71 -6.82 41.66
C LEU A 103 1.05 -6.50 43.02
N GLY A 104 0.01 -7.25 43.37
CA GLY A 104 -0.82 -6.98 44.54
C GLY A 104 -1.57 -5.66 44.42
N ARG A 105 -1.23 -4.67 45.26
CA ARG A 105 -1.82 -3.31 45.22
C ARG A 105 -0.98 -2.29 44.44
N SER A 106 0.19 -2.69 43.94
CA SER A 106 1.06 -1.83 43.14
C SER A 106 0.73 -2.01 41.66
N GLN A 107 0.56 -0.90 40.96
CA GLN A 107 0.28 -0.86 39.52
C GLN A 107 1.27 0.09 38.84
N LYS A 108 1.72 -0.28 37.63
CA LYS A 108 2.52 0.55 36.74
C LYS A 108 2.04 0.42 35.31
N ASN A 109 1.92 1.54 34.63
CA ASN A 109 1.44 1.60 33.25
C ASN A 109 2.58 2.08 32.35
N LEU A 110 2.82 1.36 31.27
CA LEU A 110 3.77 1.72 30.23
C LEU A 110 3.05 1.87 28.90
N GLU A 111 3.55 2.74 28.05
CA GLU A 111 3.03 2.95 26.71
C GLU A 111 4.20 3.00 25.72
N ALA A 112 4.07 2.23 24.64
CA ALA A 112 4.94 2.33 23.49
C ALA A 112 4.11 2.60 22.23
N LEU A 113 4.66 3.43 21.35
CA LEU A 113 4.17 3.59 19.99
C LEU A 113 5.20 2.96 19.07
N ILE A 114 4.78 1.94 18.34
CA ILE A 114 5.58 1.34 17.28
C ILE A 114 4.92 1.57 15.92
N GLU A 115 5.74 1.66 14.89
CA GLU A 115 5.28 1.69 13.50
C GLU A 115 5.67 0.40 12.80
N ILE A 116 4.71 -0.28 12.18
CA ILE A 116 4.90 -1.53 11.45
C ILE A 116 4.51 -1.29 9.99
N ALA A 117 5.45 -1.56 9.08
CA ALA A 117 5.16 -1.54 7.65
C ALA A 117 4.04 -2.56 7.35
N SER A 118 2.92 -2.07 6.84
CA SER A 118 1.84 -2.90 6.33
C SER A 118 2.19 -3.39 4.92
N SER A 119 1.53 -4.46 4.47
CA SER A 119 1.55 -4.86 3.07
C SER A 119 0.14 -5.11 2.55
N ALA A 120 -0.18 -4.57 1.39
CA ALA A 120 -1.41 -4.86 0.65
C ALA A 120 -1.09 -5.77 -0.55
N ASP A 121 -1.84 -6.86 -0.68
CA ASP A 121 -1.79 -7.71 -1.86
C ASP A 121 -2.65 -7.07 -2.97
N VAL A 122 -2.00 -6.63 -4.05
CA VAL A 122 -2.66 -5.99 -5.21
C VAL A 122 -2.30 -6.82 -6.44
N PRO A 123 -3.05 -7.87 -6.77
CA PRO A 123 -2.75 -8.70 -7.92
C PRO A 123 -3.01 -7.93 -9.22
N LEU A 124 -1.98 -7.78 -10.04
CA LEU A 124 -2.06 -7.13 -11.35
C LEU A 124 -1.97 -8.20 -12.42
N LEU A 125 -3.13 -8.65 -12.91
CA LEU A 125 -3.26 -9.85 -13.76
C LEU A 125 -3.08 -9.57 -15.26
N TYR A 126 -3.14 -8.30 -15.66
CA TYR A 126 -3.22 -7.87 -17.04
C TYR A 126 -2.11 -6.86 -17.37
N GLY A 127 -1.69 -6.83 -18.64
CA GLY A 127 -0.88 -5.74 -19.16
C GLY A 127 -1.62 -4.41 -19.01
N ALA A 128 -2.90 -4.40 -19.38
CA ALA A 128 -3.80 -3.29 -19.10
C ALA A 128 -5.12 -3.78 -18.48
N GLN A 129 -5.47 -3.24 -17.32
CA GLN A 129 -6.80 -3.38 -16.71
C GLN A 129 -7.51 -2.03 -16.73
N VAL A 130 -8.53 -1.91 -17.56
CA VAL A 130 -9.13 -0.63 -17.91
C VAL A 130 -10.59 -0.55 -17.45
N GLY A 131 -10.96 0.60 -16.92
CA GLY A 131 -12.31 0.90 -16.46
C GLY A 131 -13.28 1.14 -17.60
N ALA A 132 -14.42 1.76 -17.27
CA ALA A 132 -15.50 2.01 -18.23
C ALA A 132 -15.13 3.02 -19.32
N GLY A 133 -14.06 3.81 -19.14
CA GLY A 133 -13.56 4.75 -20.14
C GLY A 133 -12.92 4.08 -21.35
N GLY A 134 -12.54 2.80 -21.24
CA GLY A 134 -12.03 2.01 -22.35
C GLY A 134 -10.55 2.24 -22.67
N LEU A 135 -10.04 1.37 -23.54
CA LEU A 135 -8.68 1.38 -24.06
C LEU A 135 -8.67 1.87 -25.50
N GLU A 136 -7.93 2.93 -25.78
CA GLU A 136 -7.67 3.44 -27.12
C GLU A 136 -6.20 3.18 -27.47
N MET A 137 -5.97 2.50 -28.60
CA MET A 137 -4.67 2.10 -29.11
C MET A 137 -4.44 2.71 -30.50
N MET A 138 -3.75 3.84 -30.52
CA MET A 138 -3.37 4.54 -31.74
C MET A 138 -2.19 3.83 -32.43
N SER A 139 -1.72 4.38 -33.55
CA SER A 139 -0.91 3.61 -34.49
C SER A 139 0.44 3.15 -33.89
N ASN A 140 0.79 1.89 -34.17
CA ASN A 140 1.98 1.20 -33.69
C ASN A 140 2.06 1.02 -32.16
N SER A 141 0.97 1.21 -31.41
CA SER A 141 0.94 0.90 -29.98
C SER A 141 0.86 -0.60 -29.72
N THR A 142 1.50 -1.08 -28.65
CA THR A 142 1.55 -2.51 -28.33
C THR A 142 1.27 -2.77 -26.86
N VAL A 143 0.38 -3.71 -26.55
CA VAL A 143 0.28 -4.31 -25.21
C VAL A 143 0.84 -5.72 -25.28
N LYS A 144 2.06 -5.92 -24.76
CA LYS A 144 2.67 -7.24 -24.58
C LYS A 144 2.11 -7.90 -23.32
N GLY A 145 0.90 -8.42 -23.43
CA GLY A 145 0.15 -9.03 -22.34
C GLY A 145 -1.34 -9.11 -22.66
N SER A 146 -2.14 -9.62 -21.73
CA SER A 146 -3.60 -9.63 -21.85
C SER A 146 -4.20 -8.29 -21.42
N VAL A 147 -5.36 -7.95 -21.98
CA VAL A 147 -6.14 -6.74 -21.67
C VAL A 147 -7.52 -7.13 -21.15
N TYR A 148 -7.94 -6.49 -20.08
CA TYR A 148 -9.32 -6.51 -19.60
C TYR A 148 -9.84 -5.08 -19.55
N SER A 149 -10.94 -4.78 -20.24
CA SER A 149 -11.53 -3.45 -20.28
C SER A 149 -13.02 -3.52 -19.94
N ASN A 150 -13.48 -2.69 -19.01
CA ASN A 150 -14.92 -2.50 -18.76
C ASN A 150 -15.59 -1.59 -19.81
N GLY A 151 -14.78 -0.90 -20.61
CA GLY A 151 -15.21 -0.10 -21.76
C GLY A 151 -14.75 -0.70 -23.09
N HIS A 152 -14.92 0.07 -24.16
CA HIS A 152 -14.46 -0.34 -25.50
C HIS A 152 -12.94 -0.53 -25.55
N ILE A 153 -12.49 -1.45 -26.40
CA ILE A 153 -11.10 -1.58 -26.84
C ILE A 153 -11.08 -1.15 -28.30
N ILE A 154 -10.41 -0.04 -28.60
CA ILE A 154 -10.39 0.57 -29.93
C ILE A 154 -8.96 0.64 -30.42
N GLY A 155 -8.65 -0.11 -31.47
CA GLY A 155 -7.37 -0.08 -32.17
C GLY A 155 -7.35 0.86 -33.38
N THR A 156 -6.17 0.99 -33.96
CA THR A 156 -5.94 1.63 -35.26
C THR A 156 -4.89 0.83 -36.03
N THR A 157 -4.28 1.41 -37.07
CA THR A 157 -3.27 0.72 -37.88
C THR A 157 -2.08 0.27 -37.02
N ASN A 158 -1.72 -1.00 -37.12
CA ASN A 158 -0.60 -1.63 -36.40
C ASN A 158 -0.69 -1.57 -34.87
N SER A 159 -1.88 -1.44 -34.27
CA SER A 159 -2.04 -1.66 -32.83
C SER A 159 -2.14 -3.15 -32.52
N THR A 160 -1.38 -3.64 -31.55
CA THR A 160 -1.30 -5.09 -31.23
C THR A 160 -1.45 -5.38 -29.75
N ILE A 161 -2.32 -6.34 -29.41
CA ILE A 161 -2.40 -6.99 -28.10
C ILE A 161 -1.84 -8.40 -28.26
N THR A 162 -0.74 -8.73 -27.58
CA THR A 162 -0.10 -10.05 -27.76
C THR A 162 -0.77 -11.17 -26.97
N GLY A 163 -1.58 -10.82 -25.97
CA GLY A 163 -2.36 -11.77 -25.16
C GLY A 163 -3.84 -11.78 -25.53
N ASN A 164 -4.68 -12.13 -24.55
CA ASN A 164 -6.14 -12.12 -24.72
C ASN A 164 -6.69 -10.70 -24.57
N ALA A 165 -7.80 -10.39 -25.23
CA ALA A 165 -8.52 -9.14 -25.09
C ALA A 165 -9.98 -9.39 -24.68
N VAL A 166 -10.40 -8.78 -23.57
CA VAL A 166 -11.78 -8.85 -23.09
C VAL A 166 -12.36 -7.46 -22.94
N ALA A 167 -13.46 -7.17 -23.64
CA ALA A 167 -14.27 -5.97 -23.47
C ALA A 167 -15.59 -6.35 -22.80
N ALA A 168 -15.78 -5.96 -21.54
CA ALA A 168 -16.90 -6.39 -20.71
C ALA A 168 -18.18 -5.55 -20.94
N GLY A 169 -19.30 -6.05 -20.41
CA GLY A 169 -20.61 -5.42 -20.57
C GLY A 169 -21.04 -5.37 -22.03
N THR A 170 -21.59 -4.25 -22.47
CA THR A 170 -22.01 -4.03 -23.87
C THR A 170 -20.90 -3.46 -24.75
N SER A 171 -19.65 -3.57 -24.31
CA SER A 171 -18.48 -2.97 -24.97
C SER A 171 -18.05 -3.75 -26.21
N LYS A 172 -17.20 -3.13 -27.01
CA LYS A 172 -16.73 -3.67 -28.29
C LYS A 172 -15.22 -3.74 -28.34
N ILE A 173 -14.71 -4.67 -29.14
CA ILE A 173 -13.35 -4.66 -29.66
C ILE A 173 -13.46 -4.20 -31.11
N ASP A 174 -12.82 -3.09 -31.46
CA ASP A 174 -12.91 -2.48 -32.78
C ASP A 174 -11.53 -2.14 -33.31
N LYS A 175 -11.14 -2.75 -34.43
CA LYS A 175 -9.83 -2.62 -35.08
C LYS A 175 -8.64 -3.13 -34.25
N GLY A 176 -7.53 -3.32 -34.93
CA GLY A 176 -6.28 -3.79 -34.36
C GLY A 176 -6.11 -5.31 -34.43
N VAL A 177 -5.02 -5.80 -33.85
CA VAL A 177 -4.64 -7.21 -33.84
C VAL A 177 -4.64 -7.74 -32.40
N VAL A 178 -5.27 -8.88 -32.17
CA VAL A 178 -5.25 -9.64 -30.91
C VAL A 178 -4.64 -11.01 -31.20
N ASN A 179 -3.42 -11.26 -30.73
CA ASN A 179 -2.74 -12.53 -30.99
C ASN A 179 -3.28 -13.69 -30.14
N GLY A 180 -4.01 -13.38 -29.07
CA GLY A 180 -4.73 -14.35 -28.25
C GLY A 180 -6.20 -14.48 -28.62
N ASN A 181 -7.03 -14.75 -27.61
CA ASN A 181 -8.47 -14.83 -27.76
C ASN A 181 -9.13 -13.46 -27.54
N ALA A 182 -10.24 -13.21 -28.23
CA ALA A 182 -11.04 -11.99 -28.08
C ALA A 182 -12.44 -12.31 -27.56
N GLN A 183 -12.91 -11.56 -26.57
CA GLN A 183 -14.28 -11.66 -26.06
C GLN A 183 -14.91 -10.26 -25.87
N ALA A 184 -16.08 -10.03 -26.44
CA ALA A 184 -16.80 -8.75 -26.35
C ALA A 184 -18.30 -8.89 -26.60
N ASN A 185 -19.06 -7.79 -26.47
CA ASN A 185 -20.42 -7.73 -26.99
C ASN A 185 -20.42 -7.64 -28.53
N LEU A 186 -19.48 -6.86 -29.10
CA LEU A 186 -19.24 -6.72 -30.54
C LEU A 186 -17.74 -6.85 -30.83
N ILE A 187 -17.38 -7.52 -31.92
CA ILE A 187 -16.01 -7.53 -32.47
C ILE A 187 -16.09 -7.04 -33.92
N THR A 188 -15.42 -5.94 -34.23
CA THR A 188 -15.51 -5.30 -35.55
C THR A 188 -14.14 -4.97 -36.12
N ALA A 189 -13.96 -5.13 -37.44
CA ALA A 189 -12.76 -4.72 -38.17
C ALA A 189 -11.43 -5.22 -37.58
N SER A 190 -11.45 -6.36 -36.86
CA SER A 190 -10.32 -6.83 -36.04
C SER A 190 -9.69 -8.08 -36.62
N VAL A 191 -8.39 -8.26 -36.37
CA VAL A 191 -7.70 -9.53 -36.60
C VAL A 191 -7.50 -10.20 -35.25
N VAL A 192 -7.99 -11.43 -35.10
CA VAL A 192 -7.85 -12.23 -33.88
C VAL A 192 -7.19 -13.54 -34.26
N ASP A 193 -5.96 -13.79 -33.82
CA ASP A 193 -5.25 -15.02 -34.19
C ASP A 193 -5.82 -16.26 -33.47
N GLY A 194 -6.41 -16.05 -32.28
CA GLY A 194 -7.06 -17.10 -31.49
C GLY A 194 -8.55 -17.27 -31.78
N TYR A 195 -9.31 -17.60 -30.73
CA TYR A 195 -10.77 -17.71 -30.77
C TYR A 195 -11.43 -16.35 -30.54
N ALA A 196 -12.56 -16.10 -31.21
CA ALA A 196 -13.39 -14.92 -31.01
C ALA A 196 -14.77 -15.29 -30.49
N SER A 197 -15.21 -14.63 -29.42
CA SER A 197 -16.50 -14.85 -28.77
C SER A 197 -17.24 -13.52 -28.64
N SER A 198 -18.44 -13.44 -29.22
CA SER A 198 -19.24 -12.23 -29.26
C SER A 198 -20.68 -12.50 -28.85
N THR A 199 -21.27 -11.70 -27.95
CA THR A 199 -22.68 -11.87 -27.61
C THR A 199 -23.62 -11.43 -28.75
N THR A 200 -23.20 -10.49 -29.61
CA THR A 200 -24.07 -9.94 -30.66
C THR A 200 -23.52 -10.15 -32.06
N LEU A 201 -22.35 -9.61 -32.38
CA LEU A 201 -21.89 -9.52 -33.76
C LEU A 201 -20.37 -9.67 -33.84
N ILE A 202 -19.91 -10.46 -34.81
CA ILE A 202 -18.55 -10.38 -35.36
C ILE A 202 -18.68 -9.87 -36.81
N ASP A 203 -18.13 -8.69 -37.08
CA ASP A 203 -18.25 -8.00 -38.37
C ASP A 203 -16.88 -7.62 -38.94
N ALA A 204 -16.71 -7.76 -40.26
CA ALA A 204 -15.52 -7.33 -41.00
C ALA A 204 -14.20 -7.81 -40.37
N SER A 205 -14.19 -8.98 -39.74
CA SER A 205 -13.06 -9.46 -38.92
C SER A 205 -12.43 -10.74 -39.48
N VAL A 206 -11.16 -10.96 -39.16
CA VAL A 206 -10.42 -12.17 -39.51
C VAL A 206 -10.11 -12.94 -38.23
N ILE A 207 -10.63 -14.17 -38.11
CA ILE A 207 -10.48 -15.02 -36.94
C ILE A 207 -9.63 -16.24 -37.31
N GLY A 208 -8.50 -16.41 -36.62
CA GLY A 208 -7.48 -17.42 -36.90
C GLY A 208 -7.87 -18.83 -36.47
N LEU A 209 -8.68 -18.96 -35.41
CA LEU A 209 -9.28 -20.22 -34.97
C LEU A 209 -10.81 -20.16 -35.15
N GLY A 210 -11.58 -20.54 -34.13
CA GLY A 210 -13.04 -20.56 -34.20
C GLY A 210 -13.71 -19.26 -33.73
N ALA A 211 -14.94 -19.05 -34.19
CA ALA A 211 -15.77 -17.91 -33.82
C ALA A 211 -17.12 -18.38 -33.24
N HIS A 212 -17.57 -17.74 -32.16
CA HIS A 212 -18.89 -17.97 -31.55
C HIS A 212 -19.62 -16.64 -31.34
N ALA A 213 -20.69 -16.41 -32.11
CA ALA A 213 -21.46 -15.18 -32.07
C ALA A 213 -22.97 -15.38 -32.25
N ASN A 214 -23.79 -14.35 -31.97
CA ASN A 214 -25.17 -14.37 -32.45
C ASN A 214 -25.21 -14.20 -33.98
N GLU A 215 -24.53 -13.16 -34.50
CA GLU A 215 -24.43 -12.84 -35.91
C GLU A 215 -22.97 -12.81 -36.38
N LEU A 216 -22.71 -13.41 -37.55
CA LEU A 216 -21.45 -13.32 -38.26
C LEU A 216 -21.67 -12.56 -39.58
N LYS A 217 -20.84 -11.53 -39.82
CA LYS A 217 -20.98 -10.65 -40.98
C LYS A 217 -19.65 -10.32 -41.62
N ALA A 218 -19.57 -10.35 -42.96
CA ALA A 218 -18.41 -9.94 -43.76
C ALA A 218 -17.05 -10.41 -43.20
N SER A 219 -17.00 -11.59 -42.58
CA SER A 219 -15.84 -12.05 -41.80
C SER A 219 -15.21 -13.31 -42.40
N LEU A 220 -13.91 -13.50 -42.14
CA LEU A 220 -13.19 -14.73 -42.45
C LEU A 220 -12.93 -15.49 -41.15
N ILE A 221 -13.40 -16.73 -41.05
CA ILE A 221 -13.20 -17.60 -39.88
C ILE A 221 -12.47 -18.85 -40.36
N ASN A 222 -11.22 -19.00 -39.93
CA ASN A 222 -10.36 -20.09 -40.37
C ASN A 222 -10.70 -21.44 -39.71
N GLY A 223 -11.28 -21.42 -38.51
CA GLY A 223 -11.76 -22.59 -37.78
C GLY A 223 -13.28 -22.72 -37.82
N ASP A 224 -13.84 -23.25 -36.74
CA ASP A 224 -15.27 -23.53 -36.63
C ASP A 224 -16.09 -22.28 -36.35
N GLY A 225 -17.32 -22.22 -36.88
CA GLY A 225 -18.24 -21.11 -36.69
C GLY A 225 -19.53 -21.52 -36.00
N TYR A 226 -19.84 -20.91 -34.85
CA TYR A 226 -21.06 -21.10 -34.08
C TYR A 226 -21.91 -19.83 -34.13
N TYR A 227 -23.12 -19.92 -34.69
CA TYR A 227 -23.94 -18.73 -34.97
C TYR A 227 -25.45 -18.98 -35.00
N GLN A 228 -26.23 -17.91 -34.83
CA GLN A 228 -27.67 -17.88 -35.10
C GLN A 228 -27.94 -17.33 -36.51
N ILE A 229 -27.22 -16.28 -36.90
CA ILE A 229 -27.38 -15.55 -38.17
C ILE A 229 -26.00 -15.43 -38.84
N ILE A 230 -25.96 -15.60 -40.16
CA ILE A 230 -24.76 -15.41 -40.97
C ILE A 230 -25.15 -14.72 -42.28
N ASP A 231 -24.33 -13.77 -42.72
CA ASP A 231 -24.52 -13.14 -44.03
C ASP A 231 -23.84 -13.94 -45.17
N PRO A 232 -24.18 -13.67 -46.45
CA PRO A 232 -23.55 -14.35 -47.58
C PRO A 232 -22.06 -14.05 -47.77
N ASP A 233 -21.55 -12.95 -47.19
CA ASP A 233 -20.17 -12.49 -47.38
C ASP A 233 -19.21 -13.10 -46.34
N THR A 234 -19.72 -13.75 -45.29
CA THR A 234 -18.89 -14.47 -44.31
C THR A 234 -18.42 -15.82 -44.84
N LEU A 235 -17.11 -16.09 -44.72
CA LEU A 235 -16.50 -17.36 -45.07
C LEU A 235 -16.02 -18.10 -43.83
N ILE A 236 -16.57 -19.30 -43.59
CA ILE A 236 -16.12 -20.23 -42.54
C ILE A 236 -15.39 -21.39 -43.22
N LEU A 237 -14.11 -21.59 -42.90
CA LEU A 237 -13.28 -22.67 -43.46
C LEU A 237 -13.39 -23.99 -42.68
N GLY A 238 -13.74 -23.92 -41.39
CA GLY A 238 -13.99 -25.09 -40.54
C GLY A 238 -15.44 -25.57 -40.58
N GLN A 239 -15.87 -26.25 -39.50
CA GLN A 239 -17.23 -26.74 -39.37
C GLN A 239 -18.20 -25.61 -38.99
N GLN A 240 -19.39 -25.65 -39.56
CA GLN A 240 -20.47 -24.71 -39.25
C GLN A 240 -21.46 -25.33 -38.27
N PHE A 241 -21.82 -24.58 -37.24
CA PHE A 241 -22.75 -24.94 -36.17
C PHE A 241 -23.89 -23.90 -36.08
N PRO A 242 -24.86 -23.94 -37.01
CA PRO A 242 -26.00 -23.02 -37.00
C PRO A 242 -26.95 -23.30 -35.83
N ASN A 243 -27.74 -22.30 -35.47
CA ASN A 243 -28.66 -22.32 -34.32
C ASN A 243 -27.96 -22.49 -32.96
N THR A 244 -26.68 -22.09 -32.85
CA THR A 244 -25.96 -22.10 -31.58
C THR A 244 -26.28 -20.81 -30.81
N PRO A 245 -26.84 -20.88 -29.58
CA PRO A 245 -27.09 -19.69 -28.77
C PRO A 245 -25.81 -18.90 -28.53
N PRO A 246 -25.87 -17.55 -28.54
CA PRO A 246 -24.68 -16.73 -28.31
C PRO A 246 -24.14 -16.87 -26.89
N PRO A 247 -22.83 -16.60 -26.70
CA PRO A 247 -22.23 -16.52 -25.38
C PRO A 247 -22.75 -15.29 -24.62
N SER A 248 -22.69 -15.31 -23.30
CA SER A 248 -23.04 -14.15 -22.45
C SER A 248 -21.92 -13.11 -22.43
N ASN A 249 -22.28 -11.83 -22.24
CA ASN A 249 -21.30 -10.76 -22.09
C ASN A 249 -20.38 -11.00 -20.89
N PRO A 250 -19.06 -10.69 -21.00
CA PRO A 250 -18.18 -10.68 -19.85
C PRO A 250 -18.65 -9.67 -18.80
N ALA A 251 -18.49 -9.99 -17.52
CA ALA A 251 -18.89 -9.11 -16.42
C ALA A 251 -17.84 -8.02 -16.17
N PRO A 252 -18.20 -6.75 -15.93
CA PRO A 252 -17.22 -5.74 -15.53
C PRO A 252 -16.44 -6.13 -14.26
N VAL A 253 -15.14 -5.82 -14.20
CA VAL A 253 -14.25 -6.12 -13.07
C VAL A 253 -13.76 -4.81 -12.45
N PRO A 254 -13.86 -4.61 -11.12
CA PRO A 254 -13.34 -3.40 -10.47
C PRO A 254 -11.83 -3.24 -10.69
N LEU A 255 -11.33 -2.01 -10.65
CA LEU A 255 -9.88 -1.75 -10.75
C LEU A 255 -9.12 -2.43 -9.60
N SER A 256 -7.85 -2.76 -9.84
CA SER A 256 -7.06 -3.64 -8.96
C SER A 256 -6.74 -3.06 -7.59
N VAL A 257 -6.78 -1.73 -7.43
CA VAL A 257 -6.58 -1.03 -6.14
C VAL A 257 -7.91 -0.46 -5.67
N SER A 258 -8.35 -0.83 -4.47
CA SER A 258 -9.60 -0.32 -3.89
C SER A 258 -9.42 1.06 -3.24
N ASP A 259 -10.49 1.85 -3.15
CA ASP A 259 -10.50 3.13 -2.43
C ASP A 259 -10.09 3.00 -0.96
N ALA A 260 -10.42 1.87 -0.33
CA ALA A 260 -9.98 1.54 1.02
C ALA A 260 -8.46 1.39 1.10
N THR A 261 -7.83 0.75 0.10
CA THR A 261 -6.37 0.61 0.01
C THR A 261 -5.71 1.97 -0.18
N VAL A 262 -6.23 2.80 -1.09
CA VAL A 262 -5.72 4.17 -1.29
C VAL A 262 -5.84 5.00 -0.01
N THR A 263 -6.98 4.91 0.69
CA THR A 263 -7.20 5.62 1.96
C THR A 263 -6.22 5.16 3.03
N GLN A 264 -5.98 3.85 3.14
CA GLN A 264 -5.01 3.28 4.06
C GLN A 264 -3.59 3.81 3.76
N TRP A 265 -3.17 3.79 2.50
CA TRP A 265 -1.88 4.32 2.08
C TRP A 265 -1.70 5.82 2.38
N LYS A 266 -2.76 6.62 2.25
CA LYS A 266 -2.73 8.04 2.63
C LYS A 266 -2.56 8.21 4.14
N GLN A 267 -3.25 7.40 4.94
CA GLN A 267 -3.09 7.40 6.41
C GLN A 267 -1.68 6.99 6.82
N GLU A 268 -1.07 6.01 6.13
CA GLU A 268 0.31 5.60 6.37
C GLU A 268 1.31 6.72 6.03
N ALA A 269 1.11 7.45 4.92
CA ALA A 269 1.90 8.65 4.63
C ALA A 269 1.73 9.74 5.70
N GLN A 270 0.51 9.98 6.18
CA GLN A 270 0.24 10.95 7.26
C GLN A 270 0.95 10.59 8.56
N VAL A 271 1.02 9.30 8.88
CA VAL A 271 1.72 8.77 10.06
C VAL A 271 3.22 9.05 9.99
N ILE A 272 3.84 8.92 8.81
CA ILE A 272 5.27 9.25 8.61
C ILE A 272 5.52 10.75 8.83
N GLY A 273 4.57 11.60 8.45
CA GLY A 273 4.57 13.04 8.72
C GLY A 273 4.69 13.90 7.46
N THR A 274 4.68 15.22 7.67
CA THR A 274 4.75 16.20 6.58
C THR A 274 6.19 16.45 6.15
N VAL A 275 6.47 16.24 4.86
CA VAL A 275 7.75 16.50 4.20
C VAL A 275 7.85 17.96 3.78
N ALA A 276 6.75 18.49 3.22
CA ALA A 276 6.64 19.87 2.77
C ALA A 276 5.22 20.39 3.03
N SER A 277 5.11 21.50 3.76
CA SER A 277 3.86 22.20 4.02
C SER A 277 3.64 23.32 3.01
N GLY A 278 2.41 23.52 2.56
CA GLY A 278 2.08 24.60 1.62
C GLY A 278 0.79 24.35 0.86
N SER A 279 0.70 24.92 -0.35
CA SER A 279 -0.45 24.77 -1.24
C SER A 279 -0.04 24.38 -2.67
N CYS A 280 -1.02 24.03 -3.51
CA CYS A 280 -0.78 23.60 -4.90
C CYS A 280 -0.27 24.69 -5.85
N SER A 281 -0.04 25.91 -5.38
CA SER A 281 0.65 26.98 -6.13
C SER A 281 2.16 26.99 -5.90
N GLN A 282 2.66 26.10 -5.04
CA GLN A 282 4.06 25.99 -4.67
C GLN A 282 4.59 24.63 -5.09
N ASP A 283 5.88 24.59 -5.42
CA ASP A 283 6.60 23.38 -5.75
C ASP A 283 7.57 23.04 -4.62
N TRP A 284 7.61 21.77 -4.26
CA TRP A 284 8.68 21.20 -3.45
C TRP A 284 9.57 20.34 -4.36
N SER A 285 10.85 20.63 -4.32
CA SER A 285 11.87 19.86 -5.03
C SER A 285 12.86 19.26 -4.04
N PRO A 286 13.38 18.04 -4.30
CA PRO A 286 14.39 17.45 -3.45
C PRO A 286 15.61 18.36 -3.29
N PRO A 287 16.12 18.56 -2.06
CA PRO A 287 17.18 19.54 -1.79
C PRO A 287 18.57 19.10 -2.27
N THR A 288 18.74 17.82 -2.61
CA THR A 288 20.01 17.23 -3.07
C THR A 288 19.74 16.20 -4.17
N ASN A 289 20.78 15.76 -4.89
CA ASN A 289 20.66 14.76 -5.95
C ASN A 289 21.82 13.75 -5.85
N PRO A 290 21.58 12.46 -5.55
CA PRO A 290 20.28 11.85 -5.26
C PRO A 290 19.73 12.29 -3.89
N TYR A 291 18.40 12.30 -3.75
CA TYR A 291 17.72 12.50 -2.45
C TYR A 291 16.98 11.24 -2.03
N THR A 292 17.15 10.84 -0.76
CA THR A 292 16.38 9.73 -0.18
C THR A 292 15.25 10.28 0.68
N LEU A 293 14.02 9.96 0.30
CA LEU A 293 12.81 10.35 1.01
C LEU A 293 12.26 9.17 1.80
N ASN A 294 12.08 9.35 3.11
CA ASN A 294 11.59 8.30 4.02
C ASN A 294 10.10 7.93 3.83
N GLY A 295 9.40 8.60 2.91
CA GLY A 295 7.94 8.61 2.82
C GLY A 295 7.37 9.89 3.44
N GLY A 296 6.05 10.00 3.46
CA GLY A 296 5.34 11.13 4.09
C GLY A 296 4.46 11.92 3.13
N VAL A 297 3.93 13.03 3.65
CA VAL A 297 2.99 13.90 2.95
C VAL A 297 3.69 15.13 2.39
N ILE A 298 3.49 15.40 1.10
CA ILE A 298 3.86 16.64 0.42
C ILE A 298 2.56 17.40 0.16
N GLU A 299 2.35 18.53 0.84
CA GLU A 299 1.12 19.32 0.71
C GLU A 299 1.12 20.27 -0.49
N THR A 300 2.29 20.44 -1.12
CA THR A 300 2.55 21.24 -2.33
C THR A 300 2.58 20.34 -3.56
N ASN A 301 2.93 20.89 -4.74
CA ASN A 301 3.34 20.05 -5.86
C ASN A 301 4.70 19.38 -5.54
N LEU A 302 4.94 18.21 -6.14
CA LEU A 302 6.26 17.59 -6.21
C LEU A 302 6.87 17.89 -7.58
N LEU A 303 8.04 18.51 -7.61
CA LEU A 303 8.80 18.78 -8.82
C LEU A 303 10.18 18.10 -8.73
N LEU A 304 10.44 17.14 -9.62
CA LEU A 304 11.78 16.66 -9.89
C LEU A 304 12.36 17.41 -11.08
N ASP A 305 13.38 18.24 -10.87
CA ASP A 305 14.11 18.92 -11.95
C ASP A 305 14.86 17.94 -12.84
N ASN A 306 15.33 18.38 -14.00
CA ASN A 306 16.03 17.54 -14.97
C ASN A 306 17.18 16.73 -14.33
N ASN A 307 17.21 15.43 -14.62
CA ASN A 307 18.21 14.46 -14.17
C ASN A 307 18.29 14.27 -12.64
N GLN A 308 17.21 14.58 -11.90
CA GLN A 308 17.15 14.31 -10.47
C GLN A 308 16.83 12.84 -10.18
N VAL A 309 17.44 12.30 -9.13
CA VAL A 309 17.20 10.95 -8.63
C VAL A 309 16.53 11.02 -7.26
N LEU A 310 15.28 10.56 -7.18
CA LEU A 310 14.53 10.41 -5.94
C LEU A 310 14.50 8.93 -5.54
N VAL A 311 14.98 8.63 -4.33
CA VAL A 311 14.94 7.28 -3.73
C VAL A 311 13.85 7.25 -2.65
N LEU A 312 12.90 6.32 -2.77
CA LEU A 312 11.79 6.18 -1.83
C LEU A 312 12.04 5.05 -0.83
N LYS A 313 12.00 5.36 0.47
CA LYS A 313 12.10 4.41 1.59
C LYS A 313 10.76 4.06 2.24
N GLY A 314 9.72 4.80 1.87
CA GLY A 314 8.35 4.62 2.36
C GLY A 314 7.35 5.22 1.39
N ILE A 315 6.07 5.10 1.73
CA ILE A 315 4.99 5.62 0.91
C ILE A 315 4.98 7.15 0.88
N VAL A 316 4.82 7.72 -0.31
CA VAL A 316 4.75 9.17 -0.51
C VAL A 316 3.36 9.54 -1.01
N TRP A 317 2.74 10.52 -0.34
CA TRP A 317 1.47 11.09 -0.77
C TRP A 317 1.65 12.58 -1.05
N VAL A 318 1.47 12.96 -2.32
CA VAL A 318 1.43 14.34 -2.78
C VAL A 318 -0.04 14.77 -2.84
N LYS A 319 -0.41 15.84 -2.13
CA LYS A 319 -1.79 16.36 -2.15
C LYS A 319 -2.11 17.14 -3.43
N CYS A 320 -1.09 17.59 -4.15
CA CYS A 320 -1.23 18.38 -5.37
C CYS A 320 -0.68 17.61 -6.57
N ASN A 321 -0.02 18.26 -7.52
CA ASN A 321 0.43 17.64 -8.76
C ASN A 321 1.87 17.13 -8.65
N VAL A 322 2.23 16.20 -9.53
CA VAL A 322 3.60 15.69 -9.66
C VAL A 322 4.13 16.03 -11.04
N THR A 323 5.30 16.67 -11.11
CA THR A 323 6.04 16.91 -12.34
C THR A 323 7.41 16.26 -12.24
N ILE A 324 7.75 15.44 -13.23
CA ILE A 324 9.05 14.77 -13.34
C ILE A 324 9.70 15.21 -14.64
N ASP A 325 10.73 16.05 -14.54
CA ASP A 325 11.44 16.59 -15.69
C ASP A 325 12.39 15.57 -16.33
N ASN A 326 13.06 16.00 -17.41
CA ASN A 326 13.73 15.07 -18.32
C ASN A 326 14.88 14.33 -17.64
N GLY A 327 15.01 13.04 -17.94
CA GLY A 327 16.11 12.19 -17.45
C GLY A 327 16.06 11.87 -15.95
N SER A 328 14.98 12.26 -15.26
CA SER A 328 14.84 12.03 -13.82
C SER A 328 14.47 10.58 -13.51
N THR A 329 14.93 10.10 -12.36
CA THR A 329 14.71 8.73 -11.90
C THR A 329 13.95 8.73 -10.57
N VAL A 330 12.93 7.88 -10.46
CA VAL A 330 12.32 7.53 -9.17
C VAL A 330 12.52 6.04 -8.94
N ARG A 331 13.13 5.69 -7.81
CA ARG A 331 13.39 4.28 -7.48
C ARG A 331 13.09 3.98 -6.03
N LEU A 332 12.72 2.74 -5.75
CA LEU A 332 12.61 2.27 -4.37
C LEU A 332 14.00 2.01 -3.78
N ASP A 333 14.13 2.22 -2.48
CA ASP A 333 15.31 1.78 -1.74
C ASP A 333 15.39 0.25 -1.72
N SER A 334 16.61 -0.28 -1.70
CA SER A 334 16.89 -1.72 -1.58
C SER A 334 16.21 -2.38 -0.38
N SER A 335 15.91 -1.61 0.67
CA SER A 335 15.23 -2.08 1.89
C SER A 335 13.81 -2.60 1.67
N PHE A 336 13.19 -2.33 0.52
CA PHE A 336 11.91 -2.93 0.14
C PHE A 336 12.03 -4.44 -0.15
N GLY A 337 13.23 -4.96 -0.45
CA GLY A 337 13.40 -6.37 -0.82
C GLY A 337 12.49 -6.73 -1.98
N ASP A 338 11.74 -7.83 -1.88
CA ASP A 338 10.78 -8.28 -2.89
C ASP A 338 9.46 -7.47 -2.94
N LYS A 339 9.28 -6.48 -2.05
CA LYS A 339 8.06 -5.66 -2.00
C LYS A 339 8.11 -4.48 -2.96
N SER A 340 6.94 -4.05 -3.36
CA SER A 340 6.69 -2.87 -4.17
C SER A 340 6.36 -1.66 -3.31
N GLY A 341 6.49 -0.47 -3.89
CA GLY A 341 6.23 0.80 -3.23
C GLY A 341 5.37 1.71 -4.09
N VAL A 342 4.83 2.76 -3.48
CA VAL A 342 3.84 3.64 -4.12
C VAL A 342 4.23 5.10 -3.95
N LEU A 343 4.19 5.85 -5.06
CA LEU A 343 4.13 7.30 -5.09
C LEU A 343 2.72 7.71 -5.50
N MET A 344 1.99 8.38 -4.62
CA MET A 344 0.61 8.78 -4.83
C MET A 344 0.45 10.28 -5.01
N SER A 345 -0.54 10.67 -5.79
CA SER A 345 -0.93 12.07 -6.02
C SER A 345 -2.46 12.23 -6.01
N ASP A 346 -2.97 13.26 -5.35
CA ASP A 346 -4.38 13.64 -5.48
C ASP A 346 -4.61 14.49 -6.74
N GLY A 347 -3.56 15.14 -7.24
CA GLY A 347 -3.52 15.85 -8.52
C GLY A 347 -2.96 15.01 -9.66
N TRP A 348 -2.85 15.63 -10.84
CA TRP A 348 -2.32 14.98 -12.03
C TRP A 348 -0.80 14.74 -11.93
N MET A 349 -0.29 13.84 -12.77
CA MET A 349 1.13 13.56 -12.91
C MET A 349 1.59 13.81 -14.34
N HIS A 350 2.64 14.61 -14.52
CA HIS A 350 3.28 14.86 -15.81
C HIS A 350 4.73 14.37 -15.76
N ILE A 351 5.04 13.41 -16.62
CA ILE A 351 6.38 12.83 -16.75
C ILE A 351 6.92 13.24 -18.12
N LYS A 352 8.00 14.02 -18.11
CA LYS A 352 8.71 14.43 -19.33
C LYS A 352 9.65 13.32 -19.83
N ASN A 353 10.52 13.65 -20.78
CA ASN A 353 11.26 12.67 -21.55
C ASN A 353 12.29 11.88 -20.72
N ASN A 354 12.48 10.61 -21.05
CA ASN A 354 13.53 9.75 -20.48
C ASN A 354 13.42 9.54 -18.96
N GLY A 355 12.21 9.56 -18.40
CA GLY A 355 11.98 9.20 -17.00
C GLY A 355 12.25 7.72 -16.74
N LEU A 356 12.93 7.39 -15.65
CA LEU A 356 13.24 6.01 -15.27
C LEU A 356 12.60 5.63 -13.93
N PHE A 357 11.79 4.58 -13.92
CA PHE A 357 11.04 4.15 -12.74
C PHE A 357 11.38 2.72 -12.34
N GLN A 358 11.90 2.53 -11.12
CA GLN A 358 12.49 1.26 -10.70
C GLN A 358 11.95 0.78 -9.35
N GLY A 359 11.81 -0.54 -9.21
CA GLY A 359 11.67 -1.17 -7.89
C GLY A 359 12.96 -1.13 -7.07
N SER A 360 13.04 -1.96 -6.04
CA SER A 360 14.16 -2.02 -5.08
C SER A 360 15.48 -2.56 -5.67
N GLY A 361 15.42 -3.13 -6.88
CA GLY A 361 16.48 -3.93 -7.48
C GLY A 361 16.34 -5.44 -7.24
N THR A 362 15.38 -5.87 -6.41
CA THR A 362 15.02 -7.28 -6.22
C THR A 362 13.90 -7.67 -7.19
N ALA A 363 13.98 -8.86 -7.77
CA ALA A 363 12.91 -9.39 -8.63
C ALA A 363 11.57 -9.44 -7.86
N GLY A 364 10.49 -8.98 -8.51
CA GLY A 364 9.16 -8.88 -7.89
C GLY A 364 8.87 -7.53 -7.21
N SER A 365 9.87 -6.66 -7.06
CA SER A 365 9.68 -5.29 -6.59
C SER A 365 9.42 -4.32 -7.74
N PHE A 366 8.34 -3.55 -7.63
CA PHE A 366 7.91 -2.58 -8.61
C PHE A 366 7.55 -1.24 -7.95
N LEU A 367 7.71 -0.15 -8.68
CA LEU A 367 7.19 1.16 -8.29
C LEU A 367 5.83 1.39 -8.96
N MET A 368 4.82 1.78 -8.17
CA MET A 368 3.54 2.26 -8.68
C MET A 368 3.47 3.79 -8.56
N LEU A 369 3.08 4.45 -9.65
CA LEU A 369 2.66 5.84 -9.66
C LEU A 369 1.13 5.86 -9.73
N LEU A 370 0.49 6.36 -8.68
CA LEU A 370 -0.95 6.32 -8.50
C LEU A 370 -1.53 7.74 -8.41
N THR A 371 -2.50 8.06 -9.24
CA THR A 371 -3.31 9.29 -9.08
C THR A 371 -4.77 8.99 -8.77
N THR A 372 -5.39 9.85 -7.96
CA THR A 372 -6.84 9.92 -7.79
C THR A 372 -7.49 11.12 -8.47
N ALA A 373 -6.73 11.87 -9.26
CA ALA A 373 -7.28 12.98 -10.04
C ALA A 373 -8.33 12.48 -11.04
N SER A 374 -9.31 13.32 -11.34
CA SER A 374 -10.35 13.07 -12.34
C SER A 374 -10.13 13.84 -13.64
N GLY A 375 -9.18 14.78 -13.66
CA GLY A 375 -8.79 15.58 -14.83
C GLY A 375 -7.80 16.70 -14.47
N GLY A 376 -7.57 17.61 -15.42
CA GLY A 376 -6.82 18.85 -15.20
C GLY A 376 -5.32 18.80 -15.48
N GLY A 377 -4.78 17.68 -15.96
CA GLY A 377 -3.39 17.58 -16.40
C GLY A 377 -3.21 17.90 -17.89
N HIS A 378 -2.00 17.64 -18.38
CA HIS A 378 -1.66 17.83 -19.79
C HIS A 378 -2.45 16.86 -20.70
N HIS A 379 -2.81 17.29 -21.91
CA HIS A 379 -3.59 16.50 -22.88
C HIS A 379 -4.92 15.95 -22.32
N ASP A 380 -5.54 16.68 -21.39
CA ASP A 380 -6.76 16.25 -20.65
C ASP A 380 -6.60 14.90 -19.92
N SER A 381 -5.36 14.51 -19.65
CA SER A 381 -5.00 13.30 -18.92
C SER A 381 -4.69 13.60 -17.46
N VAL A 382 -4.76 12.58 -16.61
CA VAL A 382 -4.34 12.66 -15.21
C VAL A 382 -2.96 12.06 -15.00
N ILE A 383 -2.50 11.26 -15.95
CA ILE A 383 -1.12 10.77 -16.05
C ILE A 383 -0.72 10.95 -17.52
N ASP A 384 0.27 11.82 -17.75
CA ASP A 384 0.80 12.13 -19.07
C ASP A 384 2.29 11.72 -19.14
N LEU A 385 2.64 10.80 -20.03
CA LEU A 385 4.01 10.31 -20.18
C LEU A 385 4.59 10.64 -21.55
N HIS A 386 5.71 11.37 -21.53
CA HIS A 386 6.45 11.77 -22.71
C HIS A 386 7.67 10.88 -22.95
N ASN A 387 7.92 10.56 -24.22
CA ASN A 387 9.15 10.09 -24.84
C ASN A 387 10.12 9.23 -24.00
N ASN A 388 10.17 7.93 -24.27
CA ASN A 388 11.14 6.98 -23.69
C ASN A 388 11.12 6.87 -22.15
N ALA A 389 10.06 7.32 -21.47
CA ALA A 389 9.86 6.96 -20.07
C ALA A 389 9.75 5.42 -19.94
N THR A 390 10.44 4.83 -18.97
CA THR A 390 10.57 3.38 -18.85
C THR A 390 10.30 2.91 -17.42
N GLY A 391 9.50 1.84 -17.31
CA GLY A 391 9.24 1.12 -16.06
C GLY A 391 7.93 1.55 -15.38
N ALA A 392 7.78 1.14 -14.13
CA ALA A 392 6.63 1.36 -13.26
C ALA A 392 5.29 0.74 -13.69
N ILE A 393 4.40 0.73 -12.70
CA ILE A 393 2.97 0.51 -12.84
C ILE A 393 2.30 1.89 -12.77
N PHE A 394 1.49 2.24 -13.76
CA PHE A 394 0.70 3.47 -13.72
C PHE A 394 -0.74 3.15 -13.35
N TYR A 395 -1.23 3.84 -12.32
CA TYR A 395 -2.57 3.67 -11.80
C TYR A 395 -3.33 5.00 -11.80
N ALA A 396 -4.54 5.02 -12.36
CA ALA A 396 -5.45 6.14 -12.27
C ALA A 396 -6.87 5.67 -11.91
N SER A 397 -7.37 6.06 -10.73
CA SER A 397 -8.74 5.67 -10.32
C SER A 397 -9.83 6.33 -11.17
N SER A 398 -9.51 7.48 -11.78
CA SER A 398 -10.36 8.26 -12.66
C SER A 398 -9.52 8.93 -13.74
N GLY A 399 -10.17 9.59 -14.71
CA GLY A 399 -9.49 10.28 -15.80
C GLY A 399 -8.76 9.34 -16.78
N MET A 400 -7.93 9.94 -17.63
CA MET A 400 -7.19 9.26 -18.69
C MET A 400 -5.71 9.12 -18.33
N ILE A 401 -5.15 7.93 -18.57
CA ILE A 401 -3.70 7.72 -18.66
C ILE A 401 -3.32 7.83 -20.14
N TYR A 402 -2.41 8.73 -20.48
CA TYR A 402 -1.93 8.94 -21.85
C TYR A 402 -0.43 8.65 -21.95
N LEU A 403 -0.09 7.64 -22.75
CA LEU A 403 1.29 7.28 -23.06
C LEU A 403 1.52 7.57 -24.54
N HIS A 404 2.53 8.39 -24.84
CA HIS A 404 2.85 8.72 -26.21
C HIS A 404 4.36 8.78 -26.48
N ASN A 405 4.74 8.53 -27.73
CA ASN A 405 6.11 8.63 -28.24
C ASN A 405 7.06 7.57 -27.63
N ASN A 406 6.87 6.28 -27.94
CA ASN A 406 7.78 5.19 -27.56
C ASN A 406 7.98 4.98 -26.05
N VAL A 407 7.03 5.41 -25.22
CA VAL A 407 7.02 5.12 -23.77
C VAL A 407 6.83 3.62 -23.54
N THR A 408 7.53 3.07 -22.53
CA THR A 408 7.41 1.65 -22.14
C THR A 408 7.00 1.53 -20.67
N ALA A 409 5.76 1.09 -20.40
CA ALA A 409 5.25 0.84 -19.05
C ALA A 409 5.23 -0.66 -18.72
N THR A 410 5.32 -1.04 -17.44
CA THR A 410 5.23 -2.46 -17.02
C THR A 410 3.77 -2.94 -16.89
N SER A 411 2.87 -2.08 -16.43
CA SER A 411 1.42 -2.35 -16.37
C SER A 411 0.63 -1.06 -16.25
N LEU A 412 -0.59 -1.07 -16.78
CA LEU A 412 -1.53 0.06 -16.72
C LEU A 412 -2.84 -0.37 -16.06
N VAL A 413 -3.27 0.40 -15.06
CA VAL A 413 -4.59 0.24 -14.45
C VAL A 413 -5.28 1.60 -14.41
N GLY A 414 -6.27 1.83 -15.24
CA GLY A 414 -6.83 3.17 -15.43
C GLY A 414 -8.31 3.17 -15.73
N TYR A 415 -9.03 4.24 -15.37
CA TYR A 415 -10.41 4.43 -15.82
C TYR A 415 -10.51 4.48 -17.35
N LYS A 416 -9.64 5.27 -17.99
CA LYS A 416 -9.42 5.32 -19.44
C LYS A 416 -7.92 5.24 -19.73
N VAL A 417 -7.53 4.53 -20.79
CA VAL A 417 -6.13 4.45 -21.24
C VAL A 417 -6.07 4.81 -22.72
N HIS A 418 -5.12 5.66 -23.08
CA HIS A 418 -4.84 6.03 -24.47
C HIS A 418 -3.35 5.82 -24.76
N LEU A 419 -3.03 4.99 -25.76
CA LEU A 419 -1.68 4.65 -26.18
C LEU A 419 -1.42 5.19 -27.58
N GLU A 420 -0.34 5.96 -27.77
CA GLU A 420 -0.05 6.57 -29.06
C GLU A 420 1.44 6.54 -29.43
N ASN A 421 1.74 6.65 -30.74
CA ASN A 421 3.09 6.81 -31.30
C ASN A 421 4.11 5.81 -30.75
N GLY A 422 3.84 4.51 -30.88
CA GLY A 422 4.78 3.47 -30.46
C GLY A 422 4.79 3.16 -28.96
N ALA A 423 3.86 3.72 -28.18
CA ALA A 423 3.71 3.39 -26.77
C ALA A 423 3.53 1.87 -26.58
N THR A 424 4.31 1.30 -25.67
CA THR A 424 4.36 -0.13 -25.38
C THR A 424 4.07 -0.40 -23.91
N VAL A 425 3.27 -1.43 -23.63
CA VAL A 425 3.16 -2.03 -22.30
C VAL A 425 3.86 -3.37 -22.31
N GLU A 426 4.84 -3.58 -21.44
CA GLU A 426 5.58 -4.83 -21.29
C GLU A 426 5.21 -5.52 -19.98
N TYR A 427 4.17 -6.36 -20.05
CA TYR A 427 3.67 -7.04 -18.86
C TYR A 427 4.69 -8.04 -18.30
N ASN A 428 4.94 -7.94 -17.00
CA ASN A 428 5.80 -8.87 -16.27
C ASN A 428 4.95 -9.84 -15.45
N GLY A 429 5.09 -11.15 -15.70
CA GLY A 429 4.31 -12.18 -14.99
C GLY A 429 4.50 -12.21 -13.47
N ASN A 430 5.58 -11.64 -12.94
CA ASN A 430 5.78 -11.50 -11.49
C ASN A 430 4.76 -10.52 -10.85
N LEU A 431 4.05 -9.72 -11.65
CA LEU A 431 3.06 -8.76 -11.18
C LEU A 431 1.82 -9.41 -10.54
N VAL A 432 1.56 -10.70 -10.81
CA VAL A 432 0.42 -11.44 -10.25
C VAL A 432 0.50 -11.54 -8.72
N ASN A 433 1.72 -11.64 -8.18
CA ASN A 433 1.96 -11.80 -6.74
C ASN A 433 2.51 -10.52 -6.08
N THR A 434 2.21 -9.35 -6.66
CA THR A 434 2.78 -8.08 -6.17
C THR A 434 2.24 -7.73 -4.80
N LYS A 435 3.16 -7.39 -3.89
CA LYS A 435 2.84 -6.91 -2.55
C LYS A 435 3.36 -5.50 -2.37
N PHE A 436 2.47 -4.55 -2.14
CA PHE A 436 2.84 -3.16 -1.90
C PHE A 436 3.02 -2.92 -0.40
N SER A 437 4.13 -2.32 0.00
CA SER A 437 4.40 -2.00 1.40
C SER A 437 4.47 -0.49 1.64
N SER A 438 4.10 -0.07 2.86
CA SER A 438 4.31 1.31 3.33
C SER A 438 5.78 1.67 3.54
N GLY A 439 6.70 0.70 3.53
CA GLY A 439 8.13 0.96 3.68
C GLY A 439 9.00 -0.29 3.78
N SER A 440 10.20 -0.12 4.31
CA SER A 440 11.21 -1.17 4.48
C SER A 440 10.66 -2.36 5.28
N VAL A 441 10.76 -3.57 4.74
CA VAL A 441 10.31 -4.77 5.46
C VAL A 441 11.44 -5.29 6.33
N GLY A 442 11.41 -4.91 7.60
CA GLY A 442 12.35 -5.42 8.60
C GLY A 442 12.52 -4.46 9.77
N GLY A 443 11.61 -4.55 10.75
CA GLY A 443 11.69 -3.82 12.01
C GLY A 443 10.42 -3.03 12.30
N ALA A 444 10.04 -2.99 13.57
CA ALA A 444 9.20 -1.90 14.07
C ALA A 444 10.09 -0.72 14.43
N ASP A 445 9.72 0.47 14.02
CA ASP A 445 10.36 1.68 14.53
C ASP A 445 9.68 2.06 15.85
N LEU A 446 10.45 2.05 16.95
CA LEU A 446 9.97 2.47 18.26
C LEU A 446 9.96 4.01 18.28
N LYS A 447 8.78 4.61 18.13
CA LYS A 447 8.63 6.08 18.10
C LYS A 447 8.82 6.68 19.48
N TYR A 448 8.23 6.05 20.49
CA TYR A 448 8.49 6.38 21.87
C TYR A 448 8.17 5.20 22.78
N TRP A 449 8.75 5.30 23.98
CA TRP A 449 8.41 4.49 25.14
C TRP A 449 8.33 5.43 26.34
N LYS A 450 7.27 5.34 27.14
CA LYS A 450 7.10 6.17 28.35
C LYS A 450 6.32 5.44 29.43
N GLU A 451 6.57 5.82 30.67
CA GLU A 451 5.69 5.52 31.79
C GLU A 451 4.50 6.50 31.74
N VAL A 452 3.29 5.98 31.95
CA VAL A 452 2.05 6.76 31.94
C VAL A 452 1.31 6.60 33.26
N GLU A 453 0.48 7.58 33.60
CA GLU A 453 -0.37 7.52 34.80
C GLU A 453 -1.50 6.48 34.64
#